data_AF-A0A955IFW0-F1
#
_entry.id   AF-A0A955IFW0-F1
#
_cell.length_a   1.000
_cell.length_b   1.000
_cell.length_c   1.000
_cell.angle_alpha   90.00
_cell.angle_beta   90.00
_cell.angle_gamma   90.00
#
_symmetry.space_group_name_H-M   'P 1'
#
loop_
_entity.id
_entity.type
_entity.pdbx_description
1 polymer ?
#
loop_
_entity_poly.entity_id
_entity_poly.type
_entity_poly.pdbx_seq_one_letter_code
_entity_poly.pdbx_strand_id
1 'polypeptide(L)'
;MRIGEMLVELGVLTPDQVDEALQEQESTGRPLGLICEDLFGVPPTTIEQAWATQYARIAMRVDPLREPCDLAVQSKVTPRQAWQFRVLPIRFDHFFFNDTATTETDLPRALRFATRVVGHPVHLVLSEPAALGAALCRRYPLAGMTPDAIGAHCDRLAS
;
A
#
# COMPACT_ATOMS: atom_id res chain seq x y z
N MET A 1 -1.04 0.82 16.55
CA MET A 1 0.34 0.31 16.57
C MET A 1 1.16 1.13 15.60
N ARG A 2 2.25 1.74 16.06
CA ARG A 2 3.17 2.52 15.22
C ARG A 2 4.11 1.57 14.47
N ILE A 3 4.68 2.01 13.35
CA ILE A 3 5.58 1.17 12.54
C ILE A 3 6.84 0.75 13.32
N GLY A 4 7.36 1.61 14.21
CA GLY A 4 8.49 1.29 15.08
C GLY A 4 8.21 0.12 16.04
N GLU A 5 7.11 0.17 16.78
CA GLU A 5 6.68 -0.89 17.71
C GLU A 5 6.56 -2.25 17.00
N MET A 6 6.00 -2.24 15.79
CA MET A 6 5.86 -3.42 14.96
C MET A 6 7.21 -4.02 14.53
N LEU A 7 8.18 -3.19 14.15
CA LEU A 7 9.50 -3.66 13.72
C LEU A 7 10.26 -4.32 14.89
N VAL A 8 10.01 -3.87 16.12
CA VAL A 8 10.50 -4.52 17.34
C VAL A 8 9.81 -5.86 17.57
N GLU A 9 8.48 -5.92 17.51
CA GLU A 9 7.72 -7.16 17.71
C GLU A 9 8.12 -8.27 16.72
N LEU A 10 8.45 -7.88 15.47
CA LEU A 10 8.90 -8.80 14.43
C LEU A 10 10.39 -9.17 14.53
N GLY A 11 11.12 -8.61 15.51
CA GLY A 11 12.55 -8.84 15.70
C GLY A 11 13.44 -8.26 14.59
N VAL A 12 12.92 -7.31 13.81
CA VAL A 12 13.63 -6.66 12.70
C VAL A 12 14.57 -5.56 13.22
N LEU A 13 14.13 -4.83 14.25
CA LEU A 13 14.91 -3.79 14.92
C LEU A 13 14.79 -3.94 16.44
N THR A 14 15.77 -3.44 17.17
CA THR A 14 15.65 -3.24 18.62
C THR A 14 14.90 -1.92 18.91
N PRO A 15 14.37 -1.74 20.14
CA PRO A 15 13.79 -0.44 20.53
C PRO A 15 14.75 0.73 20.31
N ASP A 16 16.03 0.57 20.67
CA ASP A 16 17.04 1.63 20.51
C ASP A 16 17.27 1.98 19.03
N GLN A 17 17.30 0.98 18.14
CA GLN A 17 17.43 1.21 16.70
C GLN A 17 16.22 1.92 16.10
N VAL A 18 15.02 1.64 16.61
CA VAL A 18 13.80 2.34 16.21
C VAL A 18 13.86 3.81 16.60
N ASP A 19 14.26 4.11 17.85
CA ASP A 19 14.37 5.48 18.33
C ASP A 19 15.39 6.29 17.53
N GLU A 20 16.56 5.71 17.24
CA GLU A 20 17.60 6.34 16.41
C GLU A 20 17.09 6.61 14.98
N ALA A 21 16.43 5.65 14.34
CA ALA A 21 15.90 5.84 12.99
C ALA A 21 14.79 6.88 12.92
N LEU A 22 13.94 6.97 13.95
CA LEU A 22 12.88 7.98 14.03
C LEU A 22 13.44 9.38 14.24
N GLN A 23 14.49 9.53 15.06
CA GLN A 23 15.19 10.82 15.22
C GLN A 23 15.81 11.29 13.91
N GLU A 24 16.47 10.41 13.16
CA GLU A 24 17.03 10.72 11.84
C GLU A 24 15.93 11.03 10.81
N GLN A 25 14.78 10.36 10.90
CA GLN A 25 13.64 10.64 10.04
C GLN A 25 13.06 12.03 10.32
N GLU A 26 12.92 12.42 11.59
CA GLU A 26 12.43 13.74 11.98
C GLU A 26 13.38 14.86 11.55
N SER A 27 14.69 14.64 11.64
CA SER A 27 15.70 15.63 11.28
C SER A 27 15.87 15.82 9.77
N THR A 28 15.74 14.74 8.98
CA THR A 28 16.03 14.75 7.54
C THR A 28 14.80 14.70 6.64
N GLY A 29 13.66 14.25 7.16
CA GLY A 29 12.46 13.95 6.38
C GLY A 29 12.62 12.74 5.43
N ARG A 30 13.71 11.98 5.54
CA ARG A 30 13.95 10.81 4.68
C ARG A 30 12.98 9.67 5.03
N PRO A 31 12.65 8.78 4.08
CA PRO A 31 11.85 7.60 4.35
C PRO A 31 12.53 6.68 5.38
N LEU A 32 11.80 6.25 6.41
CA LEU A 32 12.28 5.35 7.46
C LEU A 32 12.97 4.11 6.90
N GLY A 33 12.42 3.51 5.83
CA GLY A 33 13.03 2.34 5.20
C GLY A 33 14.44 2.55 4.66
N LEU A 34 14.73 3.74 4.12
CA LEU A 34 16.08 4.08 3.65
C LEU A 34 17.02 4.35 4.82
N ILE A 35 16.52 4.96 5.89
CA ILE A 35 17.30 5.22 7.10
C ILE A 35 17.69 3.88 7.76
N CYS A 36 16.76 2.95 7.90
CA CYS A 36 17.05 1.64 8.47
C CYS A 36 17.99 0.79 7.60
N GLU A 37 17.94 0.96 6.27
CA GLU A 37 18.91 0.34 5.36
C GLU A 37 20.31 0.91 5.58
N ASP A 38 20.43 2.24 5.59
CA ASP A 38 21.72 2.92 5.76
C ASP A 38 22.35 2.66 7.14
N LEU A 39 21.55 2.72 8.21
CA LEU A 39 22.05 2.64 9.59
C LEU A 39 22.23 1.18 10.05
N PHE A 40 21.35 0.26 9.63
CA PHE A 40 21.28 -1.08 10.21
C PHE A 40 21.31 -2.22 9.18
N GLY A 41 21.42 -1.91 7.89
CA GLY A 41 21.43 -2.91 6.82
C GLY A 41 20.09 -3.62 6.64
N VAL A 42 18.99 -3.04 7.15
CA VAL A 42 17.64 -3.62 7.01
C VAL A 42 17.09 -3.23 5.64
N PRO A 43 16.81 -4.19 4.74
CA PRO A 43 16.28 -3.86 3.42
C PRO A 43 14.93 -3.13 3.54
N PRO A 44 14.66 -2.10 2.71
CA PRO A 44 13.38 -1.39 2.73
C PRO A 44 12.18 -2.32 2.52
N THR A 45 12.37 -3.39 1.75
CA THR A 45 11.36 -4.42 1.51
C THR A 45 10.93 -5.17 2.77
N THR A 46 11.83 -5.34 3.75
CA THR A 46 11.52 -6.00 5.03
C THR A 46 10.53 -5.17 5.83
N ILE A 47 10.74 -3.85 5.86
CA ILE A 47 9.86 -2.91 6.55
C ILE A 47 8.51 -2.82 5.85
N GLU A 48 8.50 -2.79 4.52
CA GLU A 48 7.26 -2.81 3.74
C GLU A 48 6.45 -4.09 3.94
N GLN A 49 7.11 -5.26 4.04
CA GLN A 49 6.46 -6.55 4.30
C GLN A 49 5.92 -6.65 5.73
N ALA A 50 6.71 -6.24 6.73
CA ALA A 50 6.28 -6.12 8.11
C ALA A 50 5.00 -5.28 8.22
N TRP A 51 5.03 -4.11 7.59
CA TRP A 51 3.90 -3.18 7.61
C TRP A 51 2.68 -3.74 6.91
N ALA A 52 2.84 -4.31 5.70
CA ALA A 52 1.76 -4.94 4.99
C ALA A 52 1.11 -6.07 5.81
N THR A 53 1.91 -6.92 6.47
CA THR A 53 1.42 -8.04 7.26
C THR A 53 0.51 -7.58 8.40
N GLN A 54 0.94 -6.57 9.17
CA GLN A 54 0.14 -6.05 10.28
C GLN A 54 -1.05 -5.22 9.81
N TYR A 55 -0.87 -4.43 8.75
CA TYR A 55 -1.94 -3.64 8.16
C TYR A 55 -3.07 -4.54 7.65
N ALA A 56 -2.74 -5.65 6.98
CA ALA A 56 -3.71 -6.60 6.45
C ALA A 56 -4.62 -7.21 7.54
N ARG A 57 -4.12 -7.37 8.78
CA ARG A 57 -4.89 -7.90 9.91
C ARG A 57 -6.02 -6.99 10.37
N ILE A 58 -5.88 -5.69 10.16
CA ILE A 58 -6.85 -4.67 10.61
C ILE A 58 -7.60 -4.01 9.45
N ALA A 59 -7.12 -4.18 8.22
CA ALA A 59 -7.72 -3.59 7.05
C ALA A 59 -9.09 -4.19 6.77
N MET A 60 -10.07 -3.32 6.54
CA MET A 60 -11.38 -3.73 6.07
C MET A 60 -11.28 -4.39 4.69
N ARG A 61 -12.04 -5.46 4.46
CA ARG A 61 -12.20 -6.06 3.14
C ARG A 61 -13.45 -5.52 2.45
N VAL A 62 -13.33 -5.15 1.18
CA VAL A 62 -14.42 -4.57 0.38
C VAL A 62 -14.49 -5.20 -1.02
N ASP A 63 -15.68 -5.17 -1.61
CA ASP A 63 -15.88 -5.49 -3.03
C ASP A 63 -15.94 -4.19 -3.85
N PRO A 64 -14.87 -3.82 -4.59
CA PRO A 64 -14.78 -2.58 -5.34
C PRO A 64 -15.80 -2.50 -6.49
N LEU A 65 -16.41 -3.60 -6.90
CA LEU A 65 -17.45 -3.59 -7.93
C LEU A 65 -18.80 -3.12 -7.38
N ARG A 66 -19.01 -3.22 -6.07
CA ARG A 66 -20.27 -2.87 -5.39
C ARG A 66 -20.23 -1.48 -4.75
N GLU A 67 -19.04 -0.92 -4.58
CA GLU A 67 -18.87 0.38 -3.96
C GLU A 67 -19.10 1.53 -4.96
N PRO A 68 -19.86 2.57 -4.57
CA PRO A 68 -20.02 3.78 -5.39
C PRO A 68 -18.66 4.45 -5.58
N CYS A 69 -18.44 5.05 -6.74
CA CYS A 69 -17.16 5.66 -7.07
C CYS A 69 -17.36 7.11 -7.48
N ASP A 70 -16.96 8.03 -6.62
CA ASP A 70 -16.98 9.45 -6.93
C ASP A 70 -15.86 9.78 -7.95
N LEU A 71 -16.25 10.41 -9.06
CA LEU A 71 -15.35 10.83 -10.14
C LEU A 71 -14.26 11.79 -9.65
N ALA A 72 -14.54 12.62 -8.64
CA ALA A 72 -13.56 13.52 -8.06
C ALA A 72 -12.38 12.75 -7.45
N VAL A 73 -12.65 11.59 -6.86
CA VAL A 73 -11.66 10.70 -6.23
C VAL A 73 -10.90 9.94 -7.29
N GLN A 74 -11.60 9.46 -8.33
CA GLN A 74 -10.95 8.76 -9.44
C GLN A 74 -9.91 9.65 -10.15
N SER A 75 -10.20 10.95 -10.30
CA SER A 75 -9.29 11.89 -10.96
C SER A 75 -7.95 12.09 -10.25
N LYS A 76 -7.82 11.66 -8.98
CA LYS A 76 -6.59 11.77 -8.19
C LYS A 76 -5.52 10.76 -8.58
N VAL A 77 -5.90 9.66 -9.23
CA VAL A 77 -5.00 8.61 -9.65
C VAL A 77 -5.10 8.45 -11.15
N THR A 78 -3.98 8.55 -11.85
CA THR A 78 -3.97 8.27 -13.30
C THR A 78 -4.17 6.78 -13.56
N PRO A 79 -4.70 6.36 -14.72
CA PRO A 79 -4.78 4.94 -15.08
C PRO A 79 -3.43 4.21 -14.93
N ARG A 80 -2.34 4.85 -15.33
CA ARG A 80 -0.99 4.29 -15.18
C ARG A 80 -0.62 4.05 -13.71
N GLN A 81 -0.90 5.00 -12.82
CA GLN A 81 -0.63 4.84 -11.39
C GLN A 81 -1.52 3.75 -10.78
N ALA A 82 -2.81 3.73 -11.12
CA ALA A 82 -3.74 2.70 -10.64
C ALA A 82 -3.23 1.29 -10.97
N TRP A 83 -2.79 1.06 -12.21
CA TRP A 83 -2.22 -0.22 -12.63
C TRP A 83 -0.81 -0.48 -12.09
N GLN A 84 0.06 0.53 -12.04
CA GLN A 84 1.43 0.37 -11.55
C GLN A 84 1.47 0.04 -10.06
N PHE A 85 0.62 0.68 -9.27
CA PHE A 85 0.58 0.53 -7.82
C PHE A 85 -0.51 -0.42 -7.33
N ARG A 86 -1.38 -0.91 -8.22
CA ARG A 86 -2.47 -1.86 -7.94
C ARG A 86 -3.47 -1.28 -6.94
N VAL A 87 -3.82 -0.01 -7.16
CA VAL A 87 -4.68 0.77 -6.28
C VAL A 87 -5.92 1.25 -7.02
N LEU A 88 -7.06 1.17 -6.35
CA LEU A 88 -8.33 1.69 -6.85
C LEU A 88 -8.95 2.61 -5.81
N PRO A 89 -9.01 3.93 -6.03
CA PRO A 89 -9.79 4.81 -5.18
C PRO A 89 -11.28 4.43 -5.23
N ILE A 90 -11.90 4.30 -4.07
CA ILE A 90 -13.30 3.88 -3.94
C ILE A 90 -14.13 5.01 -3.36
N ARG A 91 -13.77 5.51 -2.17
CA ARG A 91 -14.57 6.47 -1.42
C ARG A 91 -13.70 7.64 -0.98
N PHE A 92 -14.31 8.81 -0.96
CA PHE A 92 -13.81 9.98 -0.27
C PHE A 92 -14.91 10.47 0.66
N ASP A 93 -14.59 10.63 1.93
CA ASP A 93 -15.48 11.36 2.84
C ASP A 93 -14.96 12.77 3.10
N HIS A 94 -15.86 13.61 3.59
CA HIS A 94 -15.59 15.01 3.93
C HIS A 94 -14.51 15.18 5.03
N PHE A 95 -14.06 14.10 5.66
CA PHE A 95 -13.04 14.07 6.72
C PHE A 95 -11.67 13.57 6.21
N PHE A 96 -11.42 13.62 4.90
CA PHE A 96 -10.15 13.32 4.24
C PHE A 96 -9.77 11.83 4.15
N PHE A 97 -10.67 10.90 4.44
CA PHE A 97 -10.37 9.49 4.21
C PHE A 97 -10.59 9.12 2.74
N ASN A 98 -9.48 8.92 2.01
CA ASN A 98 -9.49 8.30 0.69
C ASN A 98 -9.39 6.78 0.86
N ASP A 99 -10.53 6.08 0.90
CA ASP A 99 -10.53 4.62 0.88
C ASP A 99 -10.06 4.15 -0.49
N THR A 100 -8.94 3.43 -0.49
CA THR A 100 -8.27 2.94 -1.70
C THR A 100 -8.09 1.43 -1.61
N ALA A 101 -8.73 0.70 -2.50
CA ALA A 101 -8.61 -0.75 -2.54
C ALA A 101 -7.30 -1.22 -3.16
N THR A 102 -6.76 -2.28 -2.59
CA THR A 102 -5.63 -3.08 -3.09
C THR A 102 -5.85 -4.54 -2.70
N THR A 103 -5.01 -5.45 -3.17
CA THR A 103 -4.94 -6.82 -2.65
C THR A 103 -3.96 -6.91 -1.49
N GLU A 104 -4.02 -8.01 -0.73
CA GLU A 104 -3.05 -8.34 0.32
C GLU A 104 -1.63 -8.52 -0.25
N THR A 105 -1.53 -9.17 -1.41
CA THR A 105 -0.25 -9.41 -2.10
C THR A 105 0.38 -8.14 -2.68
N ASP A 106 -0.44 -7.18 -3.11
CA ASP A 106 0.03 -5.88 -3.62
C ASP A 106 0.05 -4.79 -2.54
N LEU A 107 -0.33 -5.10 -1.29
CA LEU A 107 -0.35 -4.13 -0.20
C LEU A 107 1.00 -3.42 0.04
N PRO A 108 2.17 -4.09 0.01
CA PRO A 108 3.46 -3.39 0.08
C PRO A 108 3.63 -2.36 -1.03
N ARG A 109 3.16 -2.68 -2.24
CA ARG A 109 3.22 -1.80 -3.41
C ARG A 109 2.26 -0.62 -3.27
N ALA A 110 1.07 -0.83 -2.74
CA ALA A 110 0.10 0.23 -2.45
C ALA A 110 0.57 1.16 -1.32
N LEU A 111 1.24 0.64 -0.28
CA LEU A 111 1.82 1.45 0.80
C LEU A 111 2.89 2.42 0.29
N ARG A 112 3.70 2.02 -0.68
CA ARG A 112 4.65 2.93 -1.35
C ARG A 112 3.95 4.06 -2.10
N PHE A 113 2.78 3.80 -2.67
CA PHE A 113 1.98 4.83 -3.33
C PHE A 113 1.42 5.84 -2.32
N ALA A 114 0.83 5.34 -1.23
CA ALA A 114 0.25 6.16 -0.17
C ALA A 114 1.29 7.09 0.48
N THR A 115 2.53 6.61 0.68
CA THR A 115 3.60 7.38 1.34
C THR A 115 4.33 8.36 0.42
N ARG A 116 4.45 8.07 -0.88
CA ARG A 116 5.27 8.88 -1.81
C ARG A 116 4.47 9.76 -2.78
N VAL A 117 3.22 9.43 -3.05
CA VAL A 117 2.49 9.98 -4.22
C VAL A 117 1.27 10.82 -3.82
N VAL A 118 0.75 10.66 -2.60
CA VAL A 118 -0.46 11.39 -2.16
C VAL A 118 -0.12 12.25 -0.95
N GLY A 119 -0.17 13.58 -1.10
CA GLY A 119 0.02 14.54 0.00
C GLY A 119 -1.12 14.60 1.02
N HIS A 120 -1.92 13.54 1.13
CA HIS A 120 -3.06 13.41 2.04
C HIS A 120 -3.12 11.96 2.57
N PRO A 121 -3.68 11.73 3.77
CA PRO A 121 -3.86 10.38 4.31
C PRO A 121 -4.68 9.50 3.35
N VAL A 122 -4.12 8.35 2.97
CA VAL A 122 -4.83 7.32 2.21
C VAL A 122 -5.11 6.17 3.16
N HIS A 123 -6.36 5.75 3.22
CA HIS A 123 -6.77 4.58 3.97
C HIS A 123 -6.86 3.40 2.99
N LEU A 124 -5.99 2.41 3.15
CA LEU A 124 -6.00 1.23 2.29
C LEU A 124 -7.04 0.23 2.79
N VAL A 125 -7.82 -0.31 1.88
CA VAL A 125 -8.76 -1.41 2.13
C VAL A 125 -8.38 -2.59 1.25
N LEU A 126 -8.69 -3.79 1.70
CA LEU A 126 -8.34 -5.02 1.00
C LEU A 126 -9.47 -5.48 0.09
N SER A 127 -9.10 -6.09 -1.02
CA SER A 127 -10.03 -6.70 -1.95
C SER A 127 -9.47 -7.97 -2.56
N GLU A 128 -10.36 -8.81 -3.08
CA GLU A 128 -10.00 -10.00 -3.82
C GLU A 128 -9.37 -9.65 -5.17
N PRO A 129 -8.30 -10.33 -5.61
CA PRO A 129 -7.56 -10.00 -6.84
C PRO A 129 -8.45 -9.87 -8.08
N ALA A 130 -9.36 -10.83 -8.30
CA ALA A 130 -10.25 -10.83 -9.45
C ALA A 130 -11.22 -9.63 -9.43
N ALA A 131 -11.75 -9.27 -8.26
CA ALA A 131 -12.65 -8.13 -8.10
C ALA A 131 -11.91 -6.81 -8.35
N LEU A 132 -10.70 -6.66 -7.80
CA LEU A 132 -9.86 -5.48 -8.04
C LEU A 132 -9.49 -5.35 -9.53
N GLY A 133 -9.08 -6.45 -10.17
CA GLY A 133 -8.72 -6.46 -11.58
C GLY A 133 -9.88 -6.08 -12.51
N ALA A 134 -11.07 -6.64 -12.24
CA ALA A 134 -12.28 -6.28 -12.97
C ALA A 134 -12.65 -4.79 -12.78
N ALA A 135 -12.55 -4.28 -11.54
CA ALA A 135 -12.85 -2.89 -11.24
C ALA A 135 -11.85 -1.91 -11.89
N LEU A 136 -10.56 -2.25 -11.90
CA LEU A 136 -9.51 -1.48 -12.58
C LEU A 136 -9.75 -1.42 -14.09
N CYS A 137 -10.10 -2.55 -14.73
CA CYS A 137 -10.42 -2.55 -16.16
C CYS A 137 -11.61 -1.64 -16.50
N ARG A 138 -12.63 -1.62 -15.64
CA ARG A 138 -13.84 -0.81 -15.83
C ARG A 138 -13.59 0.68 -15.60
N ARG A 139 -12.82 1.04 -14.57
CA ARG A 139 -12.66 2.45 -14.10
C ARG A 139 -11.41 3.12 -14.67
N TYR A 140 -10.36 2.35 -14.94
CA TYR A 140 -9.06 2.82 -15.45
C TYR A 140 -8.62 1.97 -16.65
N PRO A 141 -9.34 2.00 -17.78
CA PRO A 141 -8.96 1.20 -18.94
C PRO A 141 -7.55 1.56 -19.42
N LEU A 142 -6.71 0.55 -19.60
CA LEU A 142 -5.34 0.69 -20.11
C LEU A 142 -5.03 -0.47 -21.06
N ALA A 143 -4.56 -0.15 -22.27
CA ALA A 143 -4.30 -1.15 -23.30
C ALA A 143 -3.32 -2.22 -22.80
N GLY A 144 -3.66 -3.49 -23.03
CA GLY A 144 -2.84 -4.64 -22.60
C GLY A 144 -2.99 -5.04 -21.14
N MET A 145 -3.78 -4.32 -20.33
CA MET A 145 -4.10 -4.73 -18.97
C MET A 145 -5.41 -5.52 -18.93
N THR A 146 -5.39 -6.63 -18.19
CA THR A 146 -6.54 -7.51 -17.96
C THR A 146 -6.72 -7.75 -16.46
N PRO A 147 -7.88 -8.27 -16.01
CA PRO A 147 -8.08 -8.60 -14.60
C PRO A 147 -7.02 -9.56 -14.05
N ASP A 148 -6.55 -10.50 -14.87
CA ASP A 148 -5.54 -11.51 -14.52
C ASP A 148 -4.16 -10.91 -14.23
N ALA A 149 -3.93 -9.64 -14.60
CA ALA A 149 -2.68 -8.95 -14.23
C ALA A 149 -2.57 -8.69 -12.72
N ILE A 150 -3.65 -8.87 -11.95
CA ILE A 150 -3.68 -8.80 -10.49
C ILE A 150 -3.55 -10.20 -9.91
N GLY A 151 -2.66 -10.43 -8.95
CA GLY A 151 -2.48 -11.74 -8.30
C GLY A 151 -1.57 -12.74 -9.04
N ALA A 152 -1.28 -12.54 -10.32
CA ALA A 152 -0.41 -13.42 -11.13
C ALA A 152 1.07 -13.52 -10.69
N HIS A 153 1.47 -12.90 -9.58
CA HIS A 153 2.80 -13.10 -8.99
C HIS A 153 2.87 -14.27 -8.00
N CYS A 154 1.75 -14.80 -7.50
CA CYS A 154 1.77 -15.97 -6.62
C CYS A 154 2.03 -17.30 -7.37
N ASP A 155 1.65 -17.41 -8.64
CA ASP A 155 1.72 -18.69 -9.36
C ASP A 155 3.11 -19.08 -9.87
N ARG A 156 4.11 -18.19 -9.79
CA ARG A 156 5.47 -18.45 -10.30
C ARG A 156 6.47 -18.97 -9.24
N LEU A 157 6.06 -19.11 -7.99
CA LEU A 157 6.90 -19.66 -6.90
C LEU A 157 6.48 -21.08 -6.47
N ALA A 158 5.57 -21.71 -7.21
CA ALA A 158 5.08 -23.07 -6.95
C ALA A 158 5.45 -24.07 -8.06
N SER A 159 6.60 -23.88 -8.73
CA SER A 159 7.10 -24.77 -9.80
C SER A 159 8.57 -25.11 -9.59
#